data_AF-A0A699ZVF0-F1
#
_entry.id   AF-A0A699ZVF0-F1
#
_cell.length_a   1.000
_cell.length_b   1.000
_cell.length_c   1.000
_cell.angle_alpha   90.00
_cell.angle_beta   90.00
_cell.angle_gamma   90.00
#
_symmetry.space_group_name_H-M   'P 1'
#
loop_
_entity.id
_entity.type
_entity.pdbx_description
1 polymer ?
#
loop_
_entity_poly.entity_id
_entity_poly.type
_entity_poly.pdbx_seq_one_letter_code
_entity_poly.pdbx_strand_id
1 'polypeptide(L)'
;MLMPVFLKTQALPHAVAAGEAAAEFWQQLVQAVSPLKASGPEAVLLVLDKSPSQEDFIPGSLGNAPFKSTDMGGPLMRDVKNFICRRLNLEGMVADDFGLDLLVAGNLVDLNLPILGVYREVRP
;
A
#
# COMPACT_ATOMS: atom_id res chain seq x y z
N MET A 1 -14.52 -2.55 -20.38
CA MET A 1 -15.38 -2.78 -19.20
C MET A 1 -14.44 -2.72 -18.01
N LEU A 2 -14.48 -1.62 -17.26
CA LEU A 2 -13.51 -1.29 -16.21
C LEU A 2 -13.84 -2.07 -14.92
N MET A 3 -12.83 -2.67 -14.28
CA MET A 3 -12.98 -3.58 -13.14
C MET A 3 -12.17 -3.11 -11.92
N PRO A 4 -12.78 -2.44 -10.93
CA PRO A 4 -12.13 -2.04 -9.67
C PRO A 4 -11.80 -3.15 -8.61
N VAL A 5 -10.55 -3.17 -8.10
CA VAL A 5 -10.06 -3.97 -6.95
C VAL A 5 -9.88 -3.11 -5.70
N PHE A 6 -10.34 -3.55 -4.52
CA PHE A 6 -10.27 -2.77 -3.28
C PHE A 6 -8.97 -3.00 -2.49
N LEU A 7 -8.35 -1.93 -2.01
CA LEU A 7 -7.17 -1.96 -1.13
C LEU A 7 -7.49 -1.32 0.24
N LYS A 8 -7.32 -2.08 1.31
CA LYS A 8 -7.34 -1.60 2.71
C LYS A 8 -5.91 -1.58 3.27
N THR A 9 -5.50 -0.50 3.93
CA THR A 9 -4.12 -0.32 4.41
C THR A 9 -4.06 -0.08 5.91
N GLN A 10 -3.09 -0.70 6.60
CA GLN A 10 -2.82 -0.50 8.04
C GLN A 10 -1.33 -0.19 8.27
N ALA A 11 -1.03 0.72 9.21
CA ALA A 11 0.34 1.05 9.63
C ALA A 11 0.84 0.13 10.74
N LEU A 12 2.15 -0.14 10.74
CA LEU A 12 2.83 -0.87 11.81
C LEU A 12 3.11 0.07 13.01
N PRO A 13 2.77 -0.32 14.26
CA PRO A 13 3.22 0.41 15.43
C PRO A 13 4.71 0.11 15.72
N HIS A 14 5.55 1.15 15.78
CA HIS A 14 6.93 1.03 16.26
C HIS A 14 6.94 0.91 17.79
N ALA A 15 7.45 -0.21 18.31
CA ALA A 15 7.70 -0.40 19.74
C ALA A 15 8.97 0.35 20.17
N VAL A 16 8.89 1.18 21.22
CA VAL A 16 10.05 1.76 21.91
C VAL A 16 9.96 1.38 23.38
N ALA A 17 10.97 0.65 23.87
CA ALA A 17 11.09 0.21 25.25
C ALA A 17 12.23 0.97 25.96
N ALA A 18 11.88 1.55 27.11
CA ALA A 18 12.64 1.88 28.32
C ALA A 18 14.12 2.33 28.22
N GLY A 19 14.34 3.62 28.52
CA GLY A 19 15.63 4.26 28.79
C GLY A 19 15.51 5.79 28.87
N GLU A 20 14.60 6.30 29.71
CA GLU A 20 13.79 7.50 29.40
C GLU A 20 14.55 8.84 29.37
N ALA A 21 15.32 9.26 30.38
CA ALA A 21 15.77 10.66 30.41
C ALA A 21 16.86 11.06 29.39
N ALA A 22 17.89 10.23 29.18
CA ALA A 22 18.98 10.54 28.25
C ALA A 22 18.57 10.29 26.79
N ALA A 23 17.74 9.27 26.55
CA ALA A 23 17.21 8.98 25.23
C ALA A 23 16.24 10.08 24.79
N GLU A 24 15.40 10.61 25.69
CA GLU A 24 14.49 11.72 25.39
C GLU A 24 15.23 12.98 24.95
N PHE A 25 16.29 13.37 25.66
CA PHE A 25 17.10 14.53 25.29
C PHE A 25 17.78 14.34 23.93
N TRP A 26 18.37 13.17 23.68
CA TRP A 26 18.94 12.84 22.37
C TRP A 26 17.87 12.84 21.28
N GLN A 27 16.68 12.33 21.52
CA GLN A 27 15.58 12.35 20.56
C GLN A 27 15.08 13.76 20.26
N GLN A 28 15.00 14.63 21.27
CA GLN A 28 14.64 16.04 21.08
C GLN A 28 15.69 16.77 20.23
N LEU A 29 16.98 16.55 20.50
CA LEU A 29 18.06 17.12 19.70
C LEU A 29 18.04 16.62 18.25
N VAL A 30 17.81 15.32 18.04
CA VAL A 30 17.71 14.73 16.69
C VAL A 30 16.52 15.32 15.92
N GLN A 31 15.36 15.51 16.57
CA GLN A 31 14.19 16.15 15.94
C GLN A 31 14.40 17.63 15.61
N ALA A 32 15.16 18.36 16.44
CA ALA A 32 15.45 19.78 16.23
C ALA A 32 16.50 20.03 15.13
N VAL A 33 17.50 19.16 15.02
CA VAL A 33 18.60 19.31 14.04
C VAL A 33 18.25 18.70 12.68
N SER A 34 17.32 17.75 12.63
CA SER A 34 16.83 17.16 11.39
C SER A 34 15.33 16.86 11.49
N PRO A 35 14.44 17.77 11.06
CA PRO A 35 12.99 17.52 11.08
C PRO A 35 12.55 16.41 10.11
N LEU A 36 13.48 15.80 9.35
CA LEU A 36 13.23 14.55 8.65
C LEU A 36 13.23 13.39 9.65
N LYS A 37 12.11 13.27 10.36
CA LYS A 37 11.66 12.05 11.05
C LYS A 37 12.11 10.84 10.23
N ALA A 38 13.02 10.05 10.80
CA ALA A 38 13.72 8.91 10.20
C ALA A 38 12.92 8.27 9.05
N SER A 39 13.19 8.72 7.82
CA SER A 39 12.54 8.18 6.62
C SER A 39 13.31 6.92 6.20
N GLY A 40 13.28 5.89 7.04
CA GLY A 40 13.33 4.54 6.47
C GLY A 40 12.18 4.40 5.48
N PRO A 41 12.25 3.53 4.46
CA PRO A 41 11.11 3.30 3.58
C PRO A 41 9.94 2.86 4.47
N GLU A 42 8.95 3.75 4.67
CA GLU A 42 7.77 3.48 5.47
C GLU A 42 7.00 2.36 4.77
N ALA A 43 7.23 1.12 5.19
CA ALA A 43 6.56 -0.03 4.64
C ALA A 43 5.15 -0.09 5.23
N VAL A 44 4.14 -0.14 4.35
CA VAL A 44 2.73 -0.23 4.74
C VAL A 44 2.21 -1.61 4.42
N LEU A 45 1.20 -2.06 5.15
CA LEU A 45 0.51 -3.32 4.87
C LEU A 45 -0.69 -3.05 3.96
N LEU A 46 -0.81 -3.86 2.90
CA LEU A 46 -1.85 -3.82 1.88
C LEU A 46 -2.72 -5.07 1.99
N VAL A 47 -4.01 -4.90 2.28
CA VAL A 47 -5.03 -5.94 2.20
C VAL A 47 -5.75 -5.76 0.87
N LEU A 48 -5.65 -6.77 0.01
CA LEU A 48 -6.12 -6.73 -1.37
C LEU A 48 -7.36 -7.62 -1.53
N ASP A 49 -8.51 -6.99 -1.66
CA ASP A 49 -9.80 -7.68 -1.76
C ASP A 49 -10.42 -7.43 -3.13
N LYS A 50 -11.02 -8.46 -3.71
CA LYS A 50 -11.86 -8.30 -4.90
C LYS A 50 -13.15 -7.60 -4.50
N SER A 51 -13.67 -6.74 -5.37
CA SER A 51 -15.03 -6.24 -5.20
C SER A 51 -16.02 -7.41 -5.27
N PRO A 52 -17.04 -7.49 -4.39
CA PRO A 52 -18.06 -8.54 -4.45
C PRO A 52 -18.74 -8.65 -5.83
N SER A 53 -18.92 -7.52 -6.50
CA SER A 53 -19.50 -7.47 -7.85
C SER A 53 -18.60 -8.03 -8.97
N GLN A 54 -17.35 -8.39 -8.65
CA GLN A 54 -16.33 -8.81 -9.61
C GLN A 54 -15.72 -10.18 -9.31
N GLU A 55 -16.10 -10.82 -8.20
CA GLU A 55 -15.56 -12.11 -7.83
C GLU A 55 -15.80 -13.18 -8.90
N ASP A 56 -16.93 -13.08 -9.63
CA ASP A 56 -17.30 -13.98 -10.73
C ASP A 56 -16.49 -13.74 -12.01
N PHE A 57 -15.95 -12.53 -12.22
CA PHE A 57 -15.24 -12.15 -13.44
C PHE A 57 -13.72 -12.27 -13.32
N ILE A 58 -13.20 -12.18 -12.09
CA ILE A 58 -11.78 -12.26 -11.79
C ILE A 58 -11.49 -13.62 -11.13
N PRO A 59 -10.85 -14.56 -11.83
CA PRO A 59 -10.54 -15.88 -11.30
C PRO A 59 -9.51 -15.81 -10.16
N GLY A 60 -9.53 -16.81 -9.27
CA GLY A 60 -8.56 -16.94 -8.18
C GLY A 60 -8.84 -16.05 -6.96
N SER A 61 -7.93 -16.08 -5.98
CA SER A 61 -7.98 -15.28 -4.76
C SER A 61 -6.57 -14.87 -4.35
N LEU A 62 -6.43 -13.67 -3.81
CA LEU A 62 -5.16 -13.16 -3.26
C LEU A 62 -4.93 -13.65 -1.82
N GLY A 63 -5.95 -14.25 -1.19
CA GLY A 63 -5.94 -14.61 0.23
C GLY A 63 -6.18 -13.42 1.15
N ASN A 64 -6.41 -13.70 2.43
CA ASN A 64 -6.77 -12.66 3.42
C ASN A 64 -5.55 -12.08 4.15
N ALA A 65 -4.34 -12.53 3.81
CA ALA A 65 -3.11 -12.10 4.47
C ALA A 65 -2.68 -10.73 3.91
N PRO A 66 -2.31 -9.76 4.77
CA PRO A 66 -1.76 -8.49 4.30
C PRO A 66 -0.40 -8.67 3.61
N PHE A 67 -0.20 -7.95 2.50
CA PHE A 67 1.06 -7.86 1.76
C PHE A 67 1.85 -6.62 2.19
N LYS A 68 3.17 -6.64 2.07
CA LYS A 68 3.97 -5.42 2.32
C LYS A 68 4.08 -4.60 1.05
N SER A 69 4.11 -3.27 1.17
CA SER A 69 4.34 -2.38 0.02
C SER A 69 5.66 -2.63 -0.69
N THR A 70 6.66 -3.14 0.04
CA THR A 70 7.97 -3.51 -0.51
C THR A 70 7.92 -4.70 -1.46
N ASP A 71 6.87 -5.51 -1.39
CA ASP A 71 6.73 -6.75 -2.18
C ASP A 71 6.07 -6.49 -3.56
N MET A 72 5.61 -5.25 -3.80
CA MET A 72 4.86 -4.87 -5.01
C MET A 72 5.75 -4.75 -6.26
N GLY A 73 7.08 -4.74 -6.08
CA GLY A 73 8.05 -4.56 -7.17
C GLY A 73 8.34 -3.10 -7.52
N GLY A 74 7.66 -2.14 -6.86
CA GLY A 74 7.89 -0.71 -7.01
C GLY A 74 6.98 0.13 -6.10
N PRO A 75 7.15 1.47 -6.10
CA PRO A 75 6.49 2.36 -5.16
C PRO A 75 5.11 2.88 -5.63
N LEU A 76 4.67 2.57 -6.84
CA LEU A 76 3.46 3.14 -7.46
C LEU A 76 2.26 2.20 -7.33
N MET A 77 1.05 2.77 -7.43
CA MET A 77 -0.19 1.98 -7.48
C MET A 77 -0.25 1.05 -8.70
N ARG A 78 0.43 1.41 -9.79
CA ARG A 78 0.71 0.54 -10.94
C ARG A 78 1.41 -0.76 -10.55
N ASP A 79 2.35 -0.70 -9.63
CA ASP A 79 3.09 -1.89 -9.17
C ASP A 79 2.16 -2.82 -8.39
N VAL A 80 1.25 -2.26 -7.60
CA VAL A 80 0.15 -3.01 -6.95
C VAL A 80 -0.76 -3.67 -7.99
N LYS A 81 -1.20 -2.94 -9.02
CA LYS A 81 -2.01 -3.50 -10.14
C LYS A 81 -1.28 -4.69 -10.76
N ASN A 82 -0.03 -4.50 -11.12
CA ASN A 82 0.78 -5.52 -11.78
C ASN A 82 1.03 -6.74 -10.88
N PHE A 83 1.22 -6.53 -9.58
CA PHE A 83 1.32 -7.60 -8.59
C PHE A 83 0.03 -8.44 -8.56
N ILE A 84 -1.14 -7.80 -8.49
CA ILE A 84 -2.44 -8.48 -8.54
C ILE A 84 -2.61 -9.27 -9.84
N CYS A 85 -2.36 -8.63 -10.99
CA CYS A 85 -2.50 -9.27 -12.29
C CYS A 85 -1.66 -10.54 -12.39
N ARG A 86 -0.39 -10.50 -11.97
CA ARG A 86 0.48 -11.68 -11.99
C ARG A 86 -0.01 -12.75 -11.03
N ARG A 87 -0.47 -12.37 -9.83
CA ARG A 87 -0.92 -13.33 -8.82
C ARG A 87 -2.18 -14.08 -9.23
N LEU A 88 -3.05 -13.43 -10.02
CA LEU A 88 -4.29 -13.99 -10.54
C LEU A 88 -4.16 -14.52 -11.98
N ASN A 89 -2.94 -14.61 -12.51
CA ASN A 89 -2.66 -15.12 -13.87
C ASN A 89 -3.36 -14.30 -14.99
N LEU A 90 -3.47 -12.99 -14.79
CA LEU A 90 -4.04 -12.00 -15.71
C LEU A 90 -2.94 -11.25 -16.49
N GLU A 91 -1.98 -11.96 -17.08
CA GLU A 91 -0.81 -11.36 -17.72
C GLU A 91 -1.16 -10.35 -18.83
N GLY A 92 -2.24 -10.61 -19.58
CA GLY A 92 -2.73 -9.70 -20.61
C GLY A 92 -3.17 -8.32 -20.09
N MET A 93 -3.47 -8.20 -18.80
CA MET A 93 -3.88 -6.96 -18.14
C MET A 93 -2.70 -6.18 -17.53
N VAL A 94 -1.49 -6.75 -17.50
CA VAL A 94 -0.31 -6.05 -16.97
C VAL A 94 0.03 -4.85 -17.84
N ALA A 95 0.04 -5.03 -19.16
CA ALA A 95 0.37 -3.99 -20.13
C ALA A 95 -0.79 -3.03 -20.43
N ASP A 96 -2.03 -3.41 -20.11
CA ASP A 96 -3.21 -2.57 -20.30
C ASP A 96 -3.57 -1.85 -18.99
N ASP A 97 -3.33 -0.54 -18.94
CA ASP A 97 -3.66 0.29 -17.79
C ASP A 97 -5.15 0.57 -17.63
N PHE A 98 -5.94 0.32 -18.67
CA PHE A 98 -7.39 0.47 -18.64
C PHE A 98 -8.11 -0.86 -18.36
N GLY A 99 -7.35 -1.96 -18.26
CA GLY A 99 -7.88 -3.30 -18.07
C GLY A 99 -8.26 -3.63 -16.63
N LEU A 100 -7.66 -2.96 -15.65
CA LEU A 100 -7.92 -3.17 -14.22
C LEU A 100 -7.78 -1.85 -13.45
N ASP A 101 -8.84 -1.47 -12.75
CA ASP A 101 -8.87 -0.30 -11.89
C ASP A 101 -8.58 -0.70 -10.45
N LEU A 102 -8.01 0.23 -9.68
CA LEU A 102 -7.83 0.07 -8.23
C LEU A 102 -8.71 1.08 -7.49
N LEU A 103 -9.41 0.59 -6.47
CA LEU A 103 -10.13 1.39 -5.50
C LEU A 103 -9.39 1.40 -4.17
N VAL A 104 -9.26 2.58 -3.59
CA VAL A 104 -8.83 2.75 -2.20
C VAL A 104 -9.91 3.54 -1.49
N ALA A 105 -10.43 3.00 -0.39
CA ALA A 105 -11.58 3.55 0.33
C ALA A 105 -12.81 3.85 -0.58
N GLY A 106 -13.02 3.04 -1.62
CA GLY A 106 -14.15 3.19 -2.56
C GLY A 106 -13.95 4.22 -3.67
N ASN A 107 -12.80 4.88 -3.73
CA ASN A 107 -12.48 5.85 -4.78
C ASN A 107 -11.47 5.28 -5.77
N LEU A 108 -11.64 5.59 -7.06
CA LEU A 108 -10.68 5.25 -8.11
C LEU A 108 -9.35 5.96 -7.86
N VAL A 109 -8.25 5.21 -7.95
CA VAL A 109 -6.90 5.74 -7.72
C VAL A 109 -6.09 5.72 -9.01
N ASP A 110 -5.43 6.85 -9.28
CA ASP A 110 -4.49 6.95 -10.41
C ASP A 110 -3.27 6.04 -10.16
N LEU A 111 -2.97 5.20 -11.15
CA LEU A 111 -1.88 4.22 -11.10
C LEU A 111 -0.49 4.87 -10.97
N ASN A 112 -0.35 6.15 -11.31
CA ASN A 112 0.91 6.90 -11.19
C ASN A 112 1.13 7.47 -9.79
N LEU A 113 0.17 7.32 -8.86
CA LEU A 113 0.34 7.79 -7.49
C LEU A 113 1.25 6.85 -6.68
N PRO A 114 2.09 7.39 -5.78
CA PRO A 114 2.85 6.59 -4.84
C PRO A 114 1.94 5.89 -3.83
N ILE A 115 2.20 4.61 -3.53
CA ILE A 115 1.46 3.82 -2.53
C ILE A 115 1.40 4.54 -1.18
N LEU A 116 2.54 5.09 -0.75
CA LEU A 116 2.67 5.86 0.49
C LEU A 116 1.87 7.17 0.49
N GLY A 117 1.77 7.83 -0.67
CA GLY A 117 0.97 9.05 -0.82
C GLY A 117 -0.51 8.74 -0.62
N VAL A 118 -1.00 7.73 -1.34
CA VAL A 118 -2.39 7.26 -1.24
C VAL A 118 -2.71 6.78 0.18
N TYR A 119 -1.77 6.06 0.82
CA TYR A 119 -1.94 5.62 2.21
C TYR A 119 -2.15 6.79 3.18
N ARG A 120 -1.36 7.86 3.03
CA ARG A 120 -1.41 9.01 3.94
C ARG A 120 -2.67 9.84 3.76
N GLU A 121 -3.20 9.93 2.54
CA GLU A 121 -4.41 10.68 2.24
C GLU A 121 -5.68 9.98 2.76
N VAL A 122 -5.70 8.64 2.73
CA VAL A 122 -6.84 7.84 3.17
C VAL A 122 -6.86 7.62 4.68
N ARG A 123 -5.73 7.82 5.37
CA ARG A 123 -5.66 7.69 6.83
C ARG A 123 -6.62 8.73 7.48
N PRO A 124 -7.56 8.30 8.33
CA PRO A 124 -8.46 9.21 9.04
C PRO A 124 -7.73 10.07 10.08
#